data_AF-A0A174PTN1-F1
#
_entry.id   AF-A0A174PTN1-F1
#
_cell.length_a   1.000
_cell.length_b   1.000
_cell.length_c   1.000
_cell.angle_alpha   90.00
_cell.angle_beta   90.00
_cell.angle_gamma   90.00
#
_symmetry.space_group_name_H-M   'P 1'
#
loop_
_entity.id
_entity.type
_entity.pdbx_description
1 polymer ?
#
loop_
_entity_poly.entity_id
_entity_poly.type
_entity_poly.pdbx_seq_one_letter_code
_entity_poly.pdbx_strand_id
1 'polypeptide(L)'
;MKSPMNLAVSIIIIMFAFFIGMNYSVASLTTKNAREYHEEAIHQIEASNFDSDVISQCISDATKEGYTLKISNDGFYENSSRYKVTLTYHSKVMILGIDQTHTLEGYAL
;
A
#
# COMPACT_ATOMS: atom_id res chain seq x y z
N MET A 1 3.52 10.16 -49.66
CA MET A 1 3.58 10.84 -48.34
C MET A 1 2.89 10.08 -47.19
N LYS A 2 2.25 8.91 -47.38
CA LYS A 2 1.54 8.17 -46.31
C LYS A 2 2.45 7.38 -45.35
N SER A 3 3.68 7.05 -45.77
CA SER A 3 4.60 6.19 -45.00
C SER A 3 5.17 6.85 -43.72
N PRO A 4 5.70 8.09 -43.74
CA PRO A 4 6.22 8.71 -42.50
C PRO A 4 5.12 9.10 -41.51
N MET A 5 3.91 9.43 -41.99
CA MET A 5 2.77 9.80 -41.15
C MET A 5 2.26 8.62 -40.32
N ASN A 6 2.16 7.42 -40.92
CA ASN A 6 1.78 6.22 -40.17
C ASN A 6 2.84 5.83 -39.13
N LEU A 7 4.12 6.07 -39.42
CA LEU A 7 5.23 5.79 -38.50
C LEU A 7 5.18 6.73 -37.29
N ALA A 8 4.95 8.02 -37.50
CA ALA A 8 4.76 8.99 -36.43
C ALA A 8 3.54 8.67 -35.55
N VAL A 9 2.40 8.31 -36.15
CA VAL A 9 1.19 7.92 -35.41
C VAL A 9 1.42 6.66 -34.58
N SER A 10 2.09 5.65 -35.12
CA SER A 10 2.43 4.44 -34.38
C SER A 10 3.36 4.72 -33.19
N ILE A 11 4.36 5.59 -33.34
CA ILE A 11 5.25 5.98 -32.24
C ILE A 11 4.47 6.68 -31.13
N ILE A 12 3.55 7.58 -31.48
CA ILE A 12 2.71 8.28 -30.51
C ILE A 12 1.84 7.28 -29.73
N ILE A 13 1.20 6.32 -30.41
CA ILE A 13 0.38 5.30 -29.75
C ILE A 13 1.22 4.44 -28.81
N ILE A 14 2.43 4.04 -29.21
CA ILE A 14 3.35 3.28 -28.37
C ILE A 14 3.76 4.10 -27.14
N MET A 15 4.09 5.38 -27.29
CA MET A 15 4.39 6.26 -26.15
C MET A 15 3.23 6.31 -25.16
N PHE A 16 1.99 6.49 -25.63
CA PHE A 16 0.82 6.48 -24.76
C PHE A 16 0.64 5.14 -24.03
N ALA A 17 0.83 4.01 -24.72
CA ALA A 17 0.78 2.69 -24.09
C ALA A 17 1.85 2.51 -23.00
N PHE A 18 3.07 2.99 -23.24
CA PHE A 18 4.14 3.00 -22.24
C PHE A 18 3.81 3.86 -21.02
N PHE A 19 3.25 5.06 -21.23
CA PHE A 19 2.82 5.92 -20.13
C PHE A 19 1.74 5.22 -19.28
N ILE A 20 0.74 4.61 -19.89
CA ILE A 20 -0.31 3.87 -19.17
C ILE A 20 0.29 2.69 -18.39
N GLY A 21 1.19 1.92 -19.03
CA GLY A 21 1.88 0.80 -18.41
C GLY A 21 2.70 1.20 -17.18
N MET A 22 3.48 2.28 -17.27
CA MET A 22 4.26 2.81 -16.14
C MET A 22 3.37 3.21 -14.96
N ASN A 23 2.24 3.86 -15.22
CA ASN A 23 1.29 4.24 -14.16
C ASN A 23 0.71 3.01 -13.45
N TYR A 24 0.37 1.97 -14.21
CA TYR A 24 -0.09 0.70 -13.62
C TYR A 24 1.01 0.04 -12.77
N SER A 25 2.25 0.03 -13.24
CA SER A 25 3.38 -0.49 -12.47
C SER A 25 3.59 0.24 -11.15
N VAL A 26 3.49 1.58 -11.13
CA VAL A 26 3.59 2.38 -9.90
C VAL A 26 2.48 2.02 -8.92
N ALA A 27 1.22 1.94 -9.38
CA ALA A 27 0.09 1.57 -8.53
C ALA A 27 0.22 0.14 -7.96
N SER A 28 0.79 -0.79 -8.74
CA SER A 28 1.09 -2.14 -8.27
C SER A 28 2.22 -2.15 -7.23
N LEU A 29 3.25 -1.32 -7.41
CA LEU A 29 4.38 -1.22 -6.48
C LEU A 29 3.94 -0.63 -5.13
N THR A 30 3.13 0.43 -5.14
CA THR A 30 2.59 1.02 -3.91
C THR A 30 1.73 0.03 -3.14
N THR A 31 0.93 -0.78 -3.84
CA THR A 31 0.14 -1.85 -3.24
C THR A 31 1.02 -2.93 -2.61
N LYS A 32 2.12 -3.31 -3.27
CA LYS A 32 3.07 -4.30 -2.75
C LYS A 32 3.79 -3.79 -1.51
N ASN A 33 4.35 -2.57 -1.56
CA ASN A 33 5.07 -1.97 -0.44
C ASN A 33 4.16 -1.79 0.79
N ALA A 34 2.93 -1.33 0.60
CA ALA A 34 1.96 -1.19 1.69
C ALA A 34 1.61 -2.55 2.31
N ARG A 35 1.51 -3.61 1.49
CA ARG A 35 1.25 -4.95 1.99
C ARG A 35 2.43 -5.53 2.77
N GLU A 36 3.65 -5.37 2.26
CA GLU A 36 4.86 -5.82 2.94
C GLU A 36 5.03 -5.11 4.29
N TYR A 37 4.80 -3.79 4.32
CA TYR A 37 4.79 -3.01 5.57
C TYR A 37 3.72 -3.49 6.56
N HIS A 38 2.52 -3.81 6.07
CA HIS A 38 1.45 -4.34 6.91
C HIS A 38 1.79 -5.70 7.53
N GLU A 39 2.38 -6.60 6.74
CA GLU A 39 2.84 -7.92 7.21
C GLU A 39 3.99 -7.77 8.24
N GLU A 40 4.93 -6.85 8.00
CA GLU A 40 6.02 -6.57 8.94
C GLU A 40 5.51 -5.96 10.26
N ALA A 41 4.57 -5.01 10.19
CA ALA A 41 3.97 -4.41 11.39
C ALA A 41 3.23 -5.45 12.25
N ILE A 42 2.48 -6.37 11.62
CA ILE A 42 1.85 -7.48 12.34
C ILE A 42 2.90 -8.34 13.04
N HIS A 43 3.95 -8.75 12.32
CA HIS A 43 5.00 -9.59 12.90
C HIS A 43 5.76 -8.89 14.04
N GLN A 44 6.03 -7.58 13.95
CA GLN A 44 6.65 -6.82 15.04
C GLN A 44 5.75 -6.74 16.29
N ILE A 45 4.43 -6.59 16.10
CA ILE A 45 3.45 -6.58 17.19
C ILE A 45 3.36 -7.97 17.85
N GLU A 46 3.33 -9.05 17.07
CA GLU A 46 3.31 -10.43 17.58
C GLU A 46 4.62 -10.77 18.31
N ALA A 47 5.78 -10.45 17.71
CA ALA A 47 7.09 -10.73 18.29
C ALA A 47 7.38 -9.94 19.58
N SER A 48 6.78 -8.75 19.74
CA SER A 48 6.85 -7.96 20.97
C SER A 48 5.84 -8.38 22.03
N ASN A 49 5.02 -9.42 21.77
CA ASN A 49 3.94 -9.85 22.64
C ASN A 49 2.97 -8.69 22.98
N PHE A 50 2.64 -7.89 21.97
CA PHE A 50 1.69 -6.77 22.06
C PHE A 50 2.11 -5.65 23.01
N ASP A 51 3.42 -5.36 23.07
CA ASP A 51 3.95 -4.24 23.84
C ASP A 51 3.39 -2.90 23.32
N SER A 52 2.90 -2.06 24.26
CA SER A 52 2.29 -0.77 23.89
C SER A 52 3.28 0.21 23.27
N ASP A 53 4.55 0.15 23.66
CA ASP A 53 5.59 1.03 23.14
C ASP A 53 5.92 0.65 21.68
N VAL A 54 5.97 -0.65 21.38
CA VAL A 54 6.18 -1.14 20.00
C VAL A 54 4.99 -0.81 19.11
N ILE A 55 3.76 -0.97 19.61
CA ILE A 55 2.54 -0.56 18.90
C ILE A 55 2.57 0.94 18.58
N SER A 56 2.93 1.78 19.55
CA SER A 56 3.04 3.22 19.34
C SER A 56 4.16 3.57 18.35
N GLN A 57 5.27 2.84 18.38
CA GLN A 57 6.37 3.02 17.45
C GLN A 57 5.97 2.66 16.02
N CYS A 58 5.30 1.52 15.80
CA CYS A 58 4.75 1.14 14.50
C CYS A 58 3.77 2.20 13.95
N ILE A 59 2.90 2.77 14.80
CA ILE A 59 1.98 3.84 14.38
C ILE A 59 2.74 5.11 13.97
N SER A 60 3.74 5.50 14.76
CA SER A 60 4.60 6.66 14.46
C SER A 60 5.36 6.45 13.16
N ASP A 61 5.97 5.28 12.97
CA ASP A 61 6.77 4.99 11.78
C ASP A 61 5.89 4.88 10.52
N ALA A 62 4.68 4.31 10.65
CA ALA A 62 3.70 4.31 9.56
C ALA A 62 3.32 5.74 9.14
N THR A 63 3.13 6.62 10.13
CA THR A 63 2.79 8.03 9.89
C THR A 63 3.93 8.77 9.17
N LYS A 64 5.20 8.48 9.50
CA LYS A 64 6.37 9.06 8.82
C LYS A 64 6.45 8.63 7.35
N GLU A 65 6.11 7.38 7.07
CA GLU A 65 6.06 6.81 5.71
C GLU A 65 4.82 7.26 4.92
N GLY A 66 3.90 8.01 5.53
CA GLY A 66 2.68 8.53 4.90
C GLY A 66 1.50 7.56 4.92
N TYR A 67 1.58 6.50 5.72
CA TYR A 67 0.49 5.56 5.97
C TYR A 67 -0.27 5.91 7.26
N THR A 68 -1.54 5.51 7.33
CA THR A 68 -2.32 5.60 8.57
C THR A 68 -2.53 4.18 9.12
N LEU A 69 -1.80 3.85 10.19
CA LEU A 69 -1.92 2.56 10.87
C LEU A 69 -2.84 2.70 12.09
N LYS A 70 -3.90 1.89 12.14
CA LYS A 70 -4.82 1.80 13.27
C LYS A 70 -4.79 0.40 13.84
N ILE A 71 -4.50 0.31 15.14
CA ILE A 71 -4.46 -0.96 15.87
C ILE A 71 -5.59 -0.92 16.90
N SER A 72 -6.43 -1.95 16.92
CA SER A 72 -7.56 -2.04 17.85
C SER A 72 -7.62 -3.43 18.44
N ASN A 73 -7.71 -3.52 19.77
CA ASN A 73 -7.86 -4.78 20.48
C ASN A 73 -9.25 -5.37 20.16
N ASP A 74 -9.29 -6.57 19.59
CA ASP A 74 -10.52 -7.27 19.16
C ASP A 74 -10.86 -8.43 20.11
N GLY A 75 -10.35 -8.37 21.35
CA GLY A 75 -10.58 -9.36 22.40
C GLY A 75 -9.48 -10.43 22.45
N PHE A 76 -9.86 -11.62 22.92
CA PHE A 76 -8.95 -12.76 23.07
C PHE A 76 -9.39 -13.90 22.16
N TYR A 77 -8.45 -14.53 21.47
CA TYR A 77 -8.68 -15.74 20.67
C TYR A 77 -7.73 -16.83 21.18
N GLU A 78 -8.26 -18.00 21.54
CA GLU A 78 -7.48 -19.14 22.07
C GLU A 78 -6.45 -18.79 23.16
N ASN A 79 -6.83 -17.93 24.11
CA ASN A 79 -6.00 -17.50 25.25
C ASN A 79 -4.83 -16.54 24.90
N SER A 80 -4.78 -16.05 23.65
CA SER A 80 -3.88 -14.96 23.21
C SER A 80 -4.68 -13.69 22.89
N SER A 81 -4.05 -12.52 23.06
CA SER A 81 -4.68 -11.23 22.77
C SER A 81 -4.74 -11.01 21.27
N ARG A 82 -5.94 -10.78 20.70
CA ARG A 82 -6.11 -10.53 19.27
C ARG A 82 -6.15 -9.04 18.99
N TYR A 83 -5.29 -8.57 18.10
CA TYR A 83 -5.28 -7.17 17.67
C TYR A 83 -5.60 -7.07 16.18
N LYS A 84 -6.63 -6.29 15.83
CA LYS A 84 -6.93 -5.92 14.46
C LYS A 84 -5.99 -4.79 14.04
N VAL A 85 -5.15 -5.08 13.06
CA VAL A 85 -4.23 -4.12 12.45
C VAL A 85 -4.86 -3.65 11.14
N THR A 86 -5.05 -2.35 10.99
CA THR A 86 -5.66 -1.74 9.80
C THR A 86 -4.73 -0.68 9.24
N LEU A 87 -4.12 -0.95 8.09
CA LEU A 87 -3.24 -0.02 7.39
C LEU A 87 -4.01 0.66 6.26
N THR A 88 -4.10 1.99 6.30
CA THR A 88 -4.69 2.80 5.23
C THR A 88 -3.60 3.52 4.47
N TYR A 89 -3.58 3.38 3.15
CA TYR A 89 -2.60 4.01 2.27
C TYR A 89 -3.27 4.71 1.09
N HIS A 90 -2.68 5.81 0.65
CA HIS A 90 -3.13 6.56 -0.53
C HIS A 90 -2.36 6.08 -1.76
N SER A 91 -3.07 5.57 -2.76
CA SER A 91 -2.53 5.30 -4.08
C SER A 91 -2.91 6.44 -5.00
N LYS A 92 -1.90 7.21 -5.44
CA LYS A 92 -2.10 8.35 -6.34
C LYS A 92 -1.78 7.93 -7.76
N VAL A 93 -2.81 7.79 -8.59
CA VAL A 93 -2.61 7.57 -10.03
C VAL A 93 -2.55 8.93 -10.72
N MET A 94 -1.33 9.45 -10.89
CA MET A 94 -1.06 10.83 -11.31
C MET A 94 -1.66 11.20 -12.68
N ILE A 95 -1.86 10.23 -13.58
CA ILE A 95 -2.41 10.49 -14.93
C ILE A 95 -3.95 10.54 -14.98
N LEU A 96 -4.65 9.96 -13.99
CA LEU A 96 -6.11 9.93 -13.94
C LEU A 96 -6.70 10.91 -12.92
N GLY A 97 -5.88 11.58 -12.11
CA GLY A 97 -6.37 12.45 -11.03
C GLY A 97 -7.17 11.68 -9.96
N ILE A 98 -7.02 10.36 -9.92
CA ILE A 98 -7.71 9.49 -8.97
C ILE A 98 -6.84 9.38 -7.73
N ASP A 99 -7.29 10.01 -6.64
CA ASP A 99 -6.84 9.71 -5.29
C ASP A 99 -7.72 8.57 -4.75
N GLN A 100 -7.20 7.34 -4.79
CA GLN A 100 -7.86 6.19 -4.19
C GLN A 100 -7.20 5.86 -2.86
N THR A 101 -8.01 5.80 -1.82
CA THR A 101 -7.60 5.35 -0.50
C THR A 101 -7.86 3.86 -0.43
N HIS A 102 -6.82 3.09 -0.18
CA HIS A 102 -6.92 1.65 0.01
C HIS A 102 -6.68 1.30 1.47
N THR A 103 -7.43 0.31 1.96
CA THR A 103 -7.31 -0.18 3.32
C THR A 103 -6.95 -1.66 3.28
N LEU A 104 -5.93 -2.03 4.04
CA LEU A 104 -5.55 -3.41 4.32
C LEU A 104 -5.92 -3.72 5.76
N GLU A 105 -6.65 -4.82 5.95
CA GLU A 105 -6.99 -5.32 7.27
C GLU A 105 -6.26 -6.65 7.51
N GLY A 106 -5.71 -6.81 8.70
CA GLY A 106 -5.12 -8.06 9.17
C GLY A 106 -5.30 -8.22 10.67
N TYR A 107 -4.97 -9.40 11.17
CA TYR A 107 -5.05 -9.73 12.59
C TYR A 107 -3.67 -10.20 13.04
N ALA A 108 -3.22 -9.64 14.17
CA ALA A 108 -2.09 -10.14 14.94
C ALA A 108 -2.64 -11.03 16.07
N LEU A 109 -2.06 -12.22 16.26
CA LEU A 109 -2.51 -13.26 17.20
C LEU A 109 -1.43 -13.66 18.22
#